data_AF-A0A938EVY9-F1
#
_entry.id   AF-A0A938EVY9-F1
#
_cell.length_a   1.000
_cell.length_b   1.000
_cell.length_c   1.000
_cell.angle_alpha   90.00
_cell.angle_beta   90.00
_cell.angle_gamma   90.00
#
_symmetry.space_group_name_H-M   'P 1'
#
loop_
_entity.id
_entity.type
_entity.pdbx_description
1 polymer ?
#
loop_
_entity_poly.entity_id
_entity_poly.type
_entity_poly.pdbx_seq_one_letter_code
_entity_poly.pdbx_strand_id
1 'polypeptide(L)'
;MKTSKFLTISLVIIALVIGIGIGYMISPEYSMAKHGSRQMADLGQADKYVDLRYLNAMIAHHGGAVILARQAARYSKRAEIINLANEIITNEP
;
A
#
# COMPACT_ATOMS: atom_id res chain seq x y z
N MET A 1 23.65 29.10 26.22
CA MET A 1 22.38 28.50 26.67
C MET A 1 22.47 26.99 26.48
N LYS A 2 22.45 26.18 27.55
CA LYS A 2 22.44 24.71 27.44
C LYS A 2 21.00 24.27 27.18
N THR A 3 20.75 23.55 26.09
CA THR A 3 19.42 23.00 25.79
C THR A 3 19.03 21.95 26.83
N SER A 4 17.76 21.93 27.25
CA SER A 4 17.25 20.92 28.18
C SER A 4 17.35 19.53 27.54
N LYS A 5 17.91 18.56 28.27
CA LYS A 5 18.02 17.17 27.78
C LYS A 5 16.66 16.60 27.37
N PHE A 6 15.59 16.97 28.09
CA PHE A 6 14.22 16.59 27.76
C PHE A 6 13.74 17.21 26.46
N LEU A 7 14.04 18.49 26.23
CA LEU A 7 13.68 19.18 24.99
C LEU A 7 14.38 18.54 23.78
N THR A 8 15.66 18.21 23.91
CA THR A 8 16.42 17.53 22.84
C THR A 8 15.84 16.15 22.55
N ILE A 9 15.51 15.35 23.57
CA ILE A 9 14.90 14.02 23.38
C ILE A 9 13.54 14.13 22.68
N SER A 10 12.68 15.06 23.11
CA SER A 10 11.38 15.26 22.47
C SER A 10 11.49 15.66 21.01
N LEU A 11 12.43 16.56 20.66
CA LEU A 11 12.65 16.95 19.27
C LEU A 11 13.16 15.80 18.41
N VAL A 12 14.02 14.93 18.94
CA VAL A 12 14.49 13.73 18.24
C VAL A 12 13.34 12.76 17.99
N ILE A 13 12.47 12.52 18.98
CA ILE A 13 11.31 11.63 18.82
C ILE A 13 10.34 12.19 17.78
N ILE A 14 10.05 13.49 17.83
CA ILE A 14 9.17 14.16 16.85
C ILE A 14 9.76 14.04 15.44
N ALA A 15 11.06 14.33 15.28
CA ALA A 15 11.73 14.21 14.00
C ALA A 15 11.73 12.75 13.48
N LEU A 16 11.91 11.76 14.36
CA LEU A 16 11.85 10.35 14.00
C LEU A 16 10.44 9.94 13.50
N VAL A 17 9.39 10.32 14.23
CA VAL A 17 8.00 9.99 13.87
C VAL A 17 7.61 10.66 12.55
N ILE A 18 7.96 11.94 12.38
CA ILE A 18 7.72 12.67 11.13
C ILE A 18 8.50 12.03 9.97
N GLY A 19 9.77 11.66 10.19
CA GLY A 19 10.60 11.01 9.17
C GLY A 19 10.03 9.66 8.71
N ILE A 20 9.55 8.83 9.64
CA ILE A 20 8.88 7.57 9.32
C ILE A 20 7.58 7.81 8.56
N GLY A 21 6.76 8.79 9.00
CA GLY A 21 5.51 9.13 8.32
C GLY A 21 5.70 9.64 6.90
N ILE A 22 6.64 10.57 6.69
CA ILE A 22 7.00 11.07 5.36
C ILE A 22 7.61 9.95 4.50
N GLY A 23 8.49 9.13 5.08
CA GLY A 23 9.10 7.99 4.39
C GLY A 23 8.06 6.98 3.90
N TYR A 24 7.03 6.70 4.70
CA TYR A 24 5.92 5.84 4.31
C TYR A 24 5.10 6.44 3.15
N MET A 25 4.84 7.75 3.16
CA MET A 25 4.08 8.43 2.10
C MET A 25 4.79 8.48 0.74
N ILE A 26 6.12 8.36 0.74
CA ILE A 26 6.95 8.36 -0.48
C ILE A 26 7.30 6.92 -0.90
N SER A 27 6.95 5.93 -0.08
CA SER A 27 7.33 4.54 -0.33
C SER A 27 6.71 4.02 -1.64
N PRO A 28 7.43 3.21 -2.42
CA PRO A 28 6.92 2.61 -3.65
C PRO A 28 5.61 1.83 -3.42
N GLU A 29 5.50 1.17 -2.27
CA GLU A 29 4.32 0.40 -1.86
C GLU A 29 3.10 1.33 -1.70
N TYR A 30 3.27 2.47 -1.04
CA TYR A 30 2.19 3.45 -0.86
C TYR A 30 1.78 4.09 -2.20
N SER A 31 2.75 4.39 -3.07
CA SER A 31 2.48 4.93 -4.40
C SER A 31 1.73 3.92 -5.28
N MET A 32 2.13 2.65 -5.26
CA MET A 32 1.46 1.57 -6.01
C MET A 32 0.02 1.35 -5.55
N ALA A 33 -0.23 1.33 -4.24
CA ALA A 33 -1.58 1.22 -3.70
C ALA A 33 -2.49 2.38 -4.16
N LYS A 34 -1.93 3.59 -4.27
CA LYS A 34 -2.66 4.78 -4.72
C LYS A 34 -2.86 4.86 -6.24
N HIS A 35 -1.93 4.36 -7.05
CA HIS A 35 -2.00 4.41 -8.52
C HIS A 35 -2.78 3.23 -9.12
N GLY A 36 -2.68 2.03 -8.53
CA GLY A 36 -3.37 0.83 -9.03
C GLY A 36 -4.90 0.94 -9.04
N SER A 37 -5.47 1.67 -8.07
CA SER A 37 -6.92 1.93 -8.02
C SER A 37 -7.42 2.88 -9.12
N ARG A 38 -6.53 3.73 -9.69
CA ARG A 38 -6.90 4.70 -10.75
C ARG A 38 -6.88 4.11 -12.15
N GLN A 39 -6.01 3.13 -12.42
CA GLN A 39 -5.87 2.52 -13.74
C GLN A 39 -7.07 1.65 -14.15
N MET A 40 -7.83 1.14 -13.18
CA MET A 40 -9.05 0.35 -13.43
C MET A 40 -10.23 1.19 -13.94
N ALA A 41 -10.20 2.50 -13.72
CA ALA A 41 -11.37 3.35 -13.95
C ALA A 41 -11.58 3.74 -15.42
N ASP A 42 -10.54 3.65 -16.27
CA ASP A 42 -10.64 4.01 -17.69
C ASP A 42 -9.57 3.27 -18.52
N LEU A 43 -9.99 2.23 -19.24
CA LEU A 43 -9.15 1.52 -20.21
C LEU A 43 -9.06 2.27 -21.56
N GLY A 44 -9.70 3.44 -21.67
CA GLY A 44 -9.83 4.21 -22.90
C GLY A 44 -10.73 3.54 -23.93
N GLN A 45 -10.70 4.06 -25.15
CA GLN A 45 -11.45 3.51 -26.28
C GLN A 45 -10.99 2.09 -26.61
N ALA A 46 -11.94 1.26 -27.08
CA ALA A 46 -11.62 -0.06 -27.59
C ALA A 46 -10.75 0.06 -28.86
N ASP A 47 -9.59 -0.58 -28.82
CA ASP A 47 -8.65 -0.67 -29.94
C ASP A 47 -7.88 -2.00 -29.85
N LYS A 48 -6.94 -2.25 -30.77
CA LYS A 48 -6.13 -3.48 -30.80
C LYS A 48 -5.21 -3.68 -29.58
N TYR A 49 -5.12 -2.71 -28.67
CA TYR A 49 -4.28 -2.75 -27.48
C TYR A 49 -5.09 -2.77 -26.17
N VAL A 50 -6.42 -2.86 -26.23
CA VAL A 50 -7.27 -2.87 -25.03
C VAL A 50 -6.91 -4.02 -24.09
N ASP A 51 -6.59 -5.20 -24.63
CA ASP A 51 -6.17 -6.36 -23.83
C ASP A 51 -4.86 -6.10 -23.09
N LEU A 52 -3.89 -5.42 -23.72
CA LEU A 52 -2.64 -5.05 -23.06
C LEU A 52 -2.88 -4.06 -21.92
N ARG A 53 -3.77 -3.08 -22.11
CA ARG A 53 -4.15 -2.14 -21.06
C ARG A 53 -4.89 -2.84 -19.92
N TYR A 54 -5.79 -3.76 -20.25
CA TYR A 54 -6.48 -4.60 -19.28
C TYR A 54 -5.50 -5.43 -18.46
N LEU A 55 -4.56 -6.13 -19.10
CA LEU A 55 -3.55 -6.94 -18.42
C LEU A 55 -2.67 -6.09 -17.48
N ASN A 56 -2.20 -4.93 -17.95
CA ASN A 56 -1.43 -4.01 -17.11
C ASN A 56 -2.24 -3.53 -15.90
N ALA A 57 -3.53 -3.22 -16.09
CA ALA A 57 -4.42 -2.82 -15.00
C ALA A 57 -4.67 -3.97 -14.02
N MET A 58 -4.89 -5.21 -14.51
CA MET A 58 -5.10 -6.39 -13.66
C MET A 58 -3.85 -6.71 -12.84
N ILE A 59 -2.65 -6.66 -13.44
CA ILE A 59 -1.40 -6.88 -12.71
C ILE A 59 -1.29 -5.88 -11.54
N ALA A 60 -1.56 -4.60 -11.78
CA ALA A 60 -1.55 -3.59 -10.74
C ALA A 60 -2.64 -3.81 -9.67
N HIS A 61 -3.85 -4.20 -10.09
CA HIS A 61 -4.97 -4.49 -9.20
C HIS A 61 -4.70 -5.68 -8.28
N HIS A 62 -4.26 -6.81 -8.84
CA HIS A 62 -3.91 -8.02 -8.07
C HIS A 62 -2.74 -7.75 -7.11
N GLY A 63 -1.72 -7.02 -7.56
CA GLY A 63 -0.64 -6.57 -6.67
C GLY A 63 -1.14 -5.73 -5.49
N GLY A 64 -2.10 -4.83 -5.73
CA GLY A 64 -2.77 -4.07 -4.68
C GLY A 64 -3.57 -4.95 -3.72
N ALA A 65 -4.30 -5.94 -4.24
CA ALA A 65 -5.06 -6.90 -3.44
C ALA A 65 -4.15 -7.71 -2.48
N VAL A 66 -2.99 -8.18 -2.96
CA VAL A 66 -2.01 -8.90 -2.11
C VAL A 66 -1.46 -8.01 -0.99
N ILE A 67 -1.16 -6.74 -1.27
CA ILE A 67 -0.69 -5.79 -0.25
C ILE A 67 -1.74 -5.61 0.86
N LEU A 68 -3.00 -5.39 0.48
CA LEU A 68 -4.10 -5.23 1.44
C LEU A 68 -4.39 -6.52 2.20
N ALA A 69 -4.33 -7.67 1.53
CA ALA A 69 -4.51 -8.97 2.16
C ALA A 69 -3.43 -9.23 3.22
N ARG A 70 -2.16 -8.91 2.97
CA ARG A 70 -1.09 -9.00 3.98
C ARG A 70 -1.38 -8.14 5.21
N GLN A 71 -1.92 -6.94 5.01
CA GLN A 71 -2.34 -6.07 6.11
C GLN A 71 -3.53 -6.68 6.88
N ALA A 72 -4.55 -7.17 6.18
CA ALA A 72 -5.73 -7.78 6.78
C ALA A 72 -5.38 -9.05 7.58
N ALA A 73 -4.53 -9.92 7.04
CA ALA A 73 -4.04 -11.11 7.74
C ALA A 73 -3.28 -10.76 9.03
N ARG A 74 -2.55 -9.63 9.04
CA ARG A 74 -1.75 -9.21 10.20
C ARG A 74 -2.56 -8.56 11.31
N TYR A 75 -3.56 -7.75 10.96
CA TYR A 75 -4.22 -6.84 11.92
C TYR A 75 -5.68 -7.16 12.21
N SER A 76 -6.33 -8.00 11.40
CA SER A 76 -7.70 -8.42 11.67
C SER A 76 -7.78 -9.29 12.93
N LYS A 77 -8.93 -9.22 13.63
CA LYS A 77 -9.28 -10.13 14.73
C LYS A 77 -10.34 -11.16 14.33
N ARG A 78 -10.84 -11.09 13.10
CA ARG A 78 -11.91 -11.96 12.58
C ARG A 78 -11.29 -13.10 11.79
N ALA A 79 -11.51 -14.33 12.23
CA ALA A 79 -10.92 -15.52 11.63
C ALA A 79 -11.28 -15.66 10.14
N GLU A 80 -12.51 -15.31 9.76
CA GLU A 80 -12.98 -15.38 8.37
C GLU A 80 -12.20 -14.42 7.46
N ILE A 81 -11.85 -13.24 7.96
CA ILE A 81 -11.08 -12.23 7.22
C ILE A 81 -9.62 -12.67 7.10
N ILE A 82 -9.05 -13.27 8.14
CA ILE A 82 -7.67 -13.78 8.10
C ILE A 82 -7.58 -14.93 7.08
N ASN A 83 -8.54 -15.84 7.07
CA ASN A 83 -8.58 -16.96 6.13
C ASN A 83 -8.69 -16.46 4.68
N LEU A 84 -9.65 -15.56 4.40
CA LEU A 84 -9.80 -14.97 3.07
C LEU A 84 -8.52 -14.22 2.65
N ALA A 85 -7.90 -13.48 3.56
CA ALA A 85 -6.66 -12.78 3.26
C ALA A 85 -5.52 -13.74 2.89
N ASN A 86 -5.39 -14.86 3.59
CA ASN A 86 -4.40 -15.88 3.26
C ASN A 86 -4.68 -16.53 1.89
N GLU A 87 -5.95 -16.80 1.57
CA GLU A 87 -6.34 -17.32 0.25
C GLU A 87 -5.97 -16.35 -0.88
N ILE A 88 -6.20 -15.05 -0.71
CA ILE A 88 -5.79 -14.01 -1.67
C ILE A 88 -4.26 -13.99 -1.82
N ILE A 89 -3.51 -14.04 -0.71
CA ILE A 89 -2.03 -14.03 -0.77
C ILE A 89 -1.48 -15.25 -1.53
N THR A 90 -2.13 -16.41 -1.45
CA THR A 90 -1.67 -17.65 -2.07
C THR A 90 -2.11 -17.79 -3.52
N ASN A 91 -3.31 -17.33 -3.86
CA ASN A 91 -3.96 -17.67 -5.14
C ASN A 91 -4.09 -16.51 -6.11
N GLU A 92 -3.81 -15.27 -5.72
CA GLU A 92 -3.72 -14.17 -6.68
C GLU A 92 -2.58 -14.41 -7.69
N PRO A 93 -2.79 -14.14 -8.98
CA PRO A 93 -1.84 -14.42 -10.06
C PRO A 93 -0.58 -13.54 -10.03
#